data_AF-A0A4R3HY28-F1
#
_entry.id   AF-A0A4R3HY28-F1
#
_cell.length_a   1.000
_cell.length_b   1.000
_cell.length_c   1.000
_cell.angle_alpha   90.00
_cell.angle_beta   90.00
_cell.angle_gamma   90.00
#
_symmetry.space_group_name_H-M   'P 1'
#
loop_
_entity.id
_entity.type
_entity.pdbx_description
1 polymer ?
#
loop_
_entity_poly.entity_id
_entity_poly.type
_entity_poly.pdbx_seq_one_letter_code
_entity_poly.pdbx_strand_id
1 'polypeptide(L)'
;MFHFSRRTLWIIIYVTIPLIIILNSLGPDDSDQPDAQSVSSWSLDEVQMSCAEQLCSLPLPGAETLQISVLSGMMPTTRLEVPSALQISATAQGGQFIVTVTTAASRANIKTAISFLREWLPEAGKQIVVSGNLDGNTTELLESLSDGYIGTGAEYQPGQASGLGVLQSPPLGSSEQLPFLMWVEVLKQRLAGYDVTLQWDHRGSASYVSFSSTLHTEDFRPVENDELDPILQAYLQTAQQRQRSAAQLHRYAVTAVAYELPFSFFVDQQQRLQAISLDAVNQVREDALEQIQKEKR
;
A
#
# COMPACT_ATOMS: atom_id res chain seq x y z
N MET A 1 6.08 -44.26 -11.29
CA MET A 1 7.04 -43.15 -11.47
C MET A 1 6.28 -42.01 -12.11
N PHE A 2 5.79 -41.06 -11.31
CA PHE A 2 4.90 -39.99 -11.80
C PHE A 2 5.72 -38.78 -12.23
N HIS A 3 5.65 -38.43 -13.51
CA HIS A 3 6.23 -37.22 -14.08
C HIS A 3 5.32 -36.03 -13.78
N PHE A 4 5.73 -35.17 -12.85
CA PHE A 4 5.11 -33.87 -12.63
C PHE A 4 5.68 -32.84 -13.63
N SER A 5 4.80 -32.14 -14.35
CA SER A 5 5.21 -31.05 -15.26
C SER A 5 5.61 -29.80 -14.46
N ARG A 6 6.57 -29.02 -14.99
CA ARG A 6 7.05 -27.76 -14.39
C ARG A 6 5.96 -26.70 -14.17
N ARG A 7 4.79 -26.79 -14.83
CA ARG A 7 3.64 -25.91 -14.60
C ARG A 7 2.85 -26.24 -13.33
N THR A 8 2.91 -27.48 -12.83
CA THR A 8 2.13 -27.93 -11.67
C THR A 8 2.83 -27.60 -10.33
N LEU A 9 4.16 -27.45 -10.35
CA LEU A 9 4.96 -27.11 -9.16
C LEU A 9 4.83 -25.63 -8.77
N TRP A 10 4.68 -24.72 -9.74
CA TRP A 10 4.47 -23.29 -9.48
C TRP A 10 3.06 -22.98 -8.98
N ILE A 11 2.05 -23.77 -9.38
CA ILE A 11 0.69 -23.66 -8.85
C ILE A 11 0.68 -24.01 -7.36
N ILE A 12 1.32 -25.09 -6.92
CA ILE A 12 1.34 -25.47 -5.49
C ILE A 12 2.06 -24.41 -4.63
N ILE A 13 3.12 -23.77 -5.13
CA ILE A 13 3.89 -22.75 -4.39
C ILE A 13 3.15 -21.40 -4.33
N TYR A 14 2.45 -20.98 -5.40
CA TYR A 14 1.66 -19.73 -5.39
C TYR A 14 0.28 -19.89 -4.71
N VAL A 15 -0.26 -21.10 -4.63
CA VAL A 15 -1.62 -21.38 -4.12
C VAL A 15 -1.65 -21.70 -2.62
N THR A 16 -0.55 -22.08 -1.95
CA THR A 16 -0.69 -22.65 -0.59
C THR A 16 -0.36 -21.71 0.59
N ILE A 17 0.28 -20.56 0.39
CA ILE A 17 0.69 -19.70 1.54
C ILE A 17 -0.04 -18.34 1.59
N PRO A 18 -0.36 -17.66 0.48
CA PRO A 18 -1.17 -16.43 0.52
C PRO A 18 -2.69 -16.66 0.37
N LEU A 19 -3.11 -17.85 -0.07
CA LEU A 19 -4.47 -18.10 -0.53
C LEU A 19 -5.46 -18.49 0.58
N ILE A 20 -4.98 -18.94 1.75
CA ILE A 20 -5.87 -19.35 2.86
C ILE A 20 -6.60 -18.13 3.48
N ILE A 21 -6.01 -16.93 3.41
CA ILE A 21 -6.60 -15.71 3.98
C ILE A 21 -7.45 -14.95 2.96
N ILE A 22 -7.15 -15.07 1.66
CA ILE A 22 -7.84 -14.29 0.62
C ILE A 22 -9.01 -15.07 -0.02
N LEU A 23 -8.93 -16.40 -0.18
CA LEU A 23 -10.06 -17.19 -0.72
C LEU A 23 -11.20 -17.44 0.27
N ASN A 24 -11.02 -17.20 1.58
CA ASN A 24 -12.14 -17.25 2.54
C ASN A 24 -13.08 -16.03 2.46
N SER A 25 -12.80 -15.05 1.60
CA SER A 25 -13.66 -13.87 1.40
C SER A 25 -14.43 -13.85 0.08
N LEU A 26 -14.25 -14.86 -0.78
CA LEU A 26 -14.82 -14.91 -2.14
C LEU A 26 -15.43 -16.28 -2.51
N GLY A 27 -15.89 -17.06 -1.52
CA GLY A 27 -16.73 -18.25 -1.71
C GLY A 27 -18.18 -18.00 -1.28
N PRO A 28 -19.18 -18.72 -1.83
CA PRO A 28 -20.59 -18.52 -1.51
C PRO A 28 -20.89 -18.94 -0.06
N ASP A 29 -21.89 -18.30 0.55
CA ASP A 29 -22.33 -18.44 1.94
C ASP A 29 -22.19 -19.87 2.51
N ASP A 30 -21.27 -20.05 3.46
CA ASP A 30 -21.26 -21.18 4.38
C ASP A 30 -21.63 -20.67 5.77
N SER A 31 -22.95 -20.60 6.01
CA SER A 31 -23.49 -20.76 7.36
C SER A 31 -23.13 -22.16 7.84
N ASP A 32 -22.04 -22.26 8.61
CA ASP A 32 -21.67 -23.31 9.59
C ASP A 32 -20.18 -23.69 9.47
N GLN A 33 -19.29 -22.91 10.10
CA GLN A 33 -18.03 -23.43 10.62
C GLN A 33 -17.55 -22.63 11.86
N PRO A 34 -16.89 -23.29 12.82
CA PRO A 34 -16.85 -22.90 14.23
C PRO A 34 -15.86 -21.77 14.52
N ASP A 35 -16.29 -20.79 15.32
CA ASP A 35 -15.54 -19.73 16.00
C ASP A 35 -14.13 -19.46 15.46
N ALA A 36 -14.07 -18.79 14.30
CA ALA A 36 -12.85 -18.12 13.87
C ALA A 36 -12.47 -17.09 14.94
N GLN A 37 -11.28 -17.27 15.53
CA GLN A 37 -10.66 -16.31 16.44
C GLN A 37 -10.89 -14.89 15.90
N SER A 38 -11.56 -14.06 16.67
CA SER A 38 -11.89 -12.69 16.31
C SER A 38 -10.59 -11.94 16.01
N VAL A 39 -10.22 -11.82 14.74
CA VAL A 39 -9.16 -10.89 14.32
C VAL A 39 -9.68 -9.52 14.74
N SER A 40 -9.04 -8.91 15.74
CA SER A 40 -9.40 -7.56 16.17
C SER A 40 -9.45 -6.66 14.95
N SER A 41 -10.61 -6.03 14.75
CA SER A 41 -10.85 -5.08 13.67
C SER A 41 -11.30 -3.77 14.28
N TRP A 42 -10.93 -2.68 13.61
CA TRP A 42 -11.29 -1.33 14.02
C TRP A 42 -12.07 -0.67 12.90
N SER A 43 -13.05 0.14 13.28
CA SER A 43 -13.78 0.98 12.34
C SER A 43 -12.91 2.14 11.89
N LEU A 44 -12.87 2.43 10.59
CA LEU A 44 -12.19 3.60 10.05
C LEU A 44 -12.68 4.93 10.66
N ASP A 45 -13.92 4.97 11.15
CA ASP A 45 -14.54 6.15 11.75
C ASP A 45 -14.02 6.46 13.16
N GLU A 46 -13.45 5.47 13.85
CA GLU A 46 -13.03 5.57 15.26
C GLU A 46 -11.52 5.77 15.40
N VAL A 47 -10.78 5.61 14.31
CA VAL A 47 -9.32 5.66 14.29
C VAL A 47 -8.86 7.04 13.88
N GLN A 48 -7.99 7.64 14.69
CA GLN A 48 -7.39 8.94 14.42
C GLN A 48 -5.88 8.84 14.49
N MET A 49 -5.22 9.40 13.47
CA MET A 49 -3.77 9.52 13.43
C MET A 49 -3.37 10.87 14.03
N SER A 50 -2.42 10.87 14.96
CA SER A 50 -1.82 12.08 15.51
C SER A 50 -0.37 12.16 15.07
N CYS A 51 0.06 13.28 14.51
CA CYS A 51 1.45 13.51 14.09
C CYS A 51 2.04 14.67 14.88
N ALA A 52 3.14 14.39 15.59
CA ALA A 52 3.95 15.38 16.28
C ALA A 52 5.38 15.30 15.76
N GLU A 53 5.86 16.40 15.16
CA GLU A 53 7.19 16.49 14.55
C GLU A 53 7.47 15.36 13.55
N GLN A 54 8.32 14.39 13.91
CA GLN A 54 8.70 13.25 13.09
C GLN A 54 7.95 11.96 13.43
N LEU A 55 7.13 11.95 14.48
CA LEU A 55 6.44 10.76 14.97
C LEU A 55 4.92 10.89 14.78
N CYS A 56 4.39 10.03 13.93
CA CYS A 56 2.96 9.82 13.74
C CYS A 56 2.52 8.55 14.49
N SER A 57 1.50 8.68 15.32
CA SER A 57 0.95 7.62 16.15
C SER A 57 -0.50 7.33 15.73
N LEU A 58 -0.82 6.04 15.64
CA LEU A 58 -2.14 5.52 15.36
C LEU A 58 -2.55 4.56 16.50
N PRO A 59 -3.23 5.05 17.55
CA PRO A 59 -3.67 4.21 18.65
C PRO A 59 -4.70 3.20 18.16
N LEU A 60 -4.44 1.91 18.42
CA LEU A 60 -5.31 0.78 18.15
C LEU A 60 -5.48 -0.01 19.45
N PRO A 61 -6.39 0.42 20.34
CA PRO A 61 -6.61 -0.24 21.62
C PRO A 61 -6.95 -1.72 21.42
N GLY A 62 -6.32 -2.58 22.22
CA GLY A 62 -6.50 -4.04 22.15
C GLY A 62 -5.65 -4.75 21.08
N ALA A 63 -4.85 -4.03 20.29
CA ALA A 63 -3.91 -4.68 19.36
C ALA A 63 -2.81 -5.45 20.13
N GLU A 64 -2.61 -6.71 19.78
CA GLU A 64 -1.59 -7.59 20.40
C GLU A 64 -0.16 -7.26 19.96
N THR A 65 -0.03 -6.61 18.79
CA THR A 65 1.25 -6.26 18.18
C THR A 65 1.38 -4.75 18.02
N LEU A 66 2.63 -4.30 18.04
CA LEU A 66 3.06 -2.96 17.72
C LEU A 66 3.78 -3.01 16.36
N GLN A 67 3.42 -2.09 15.47
CA GLN A 67 4.08 -1.90 14.17
C GLN A 67 4.75 -0.53 14.17
N ILE A 68 6.06 -0.51 13.90
CA ILE A 68 6.87 0.69 13.80
C ILE A 68 7.43 0.76 12.39
N SER A 69 7.02 1.75 11.61
CA SER A 69 7.60 2.03 10.30
C SER A 69 8.45 3.28 10.34
N VAL A 70 9.68 3.18 9.82
CA VAL A 70 10.55 4.32 9.58
C VAL A 70 10.63 4.53 8.07
N LEU A 71 10.24 5.72 7.64
CA LEU A 71 10.27 6.17 6.25
C LEU A 71 11.47 7.10 6.10
N SER A 72 12.32 6.86 5.09
CA SER A 72 13.51 7.68 4.84
C SER A 72 13.82 7.75 3.35
N GLY A 73 14.39 8.87 2.91
CA GLY A 73 15.03 8.96 1.59
C GLY A 73 16.34 8.16 1.47
N MET A 74 16.78 7.48 2.55
CA MET A 74 17.98 6.67 2.58
C MET A 74 17.67 5.20 2.88
N MET A 75 18.33 4.30 2.17
CA MET A 75 18.31 2.85 2.39
C MET A 75 19.51 2.44 3.25
N PRO A 76 19.34 1.63 4.31
CA PRO A 76 20.47 1.13 5.10
C PRO A 76 21.40 0.27 4.24
N THR A 77 22.71 0.46 4.39
CA THR A 77 23.74 -0.27 3.62
C THR A 77 24.41 -1.38 4.43
N THR A 78 24.23 -1.39 5.74
CA THR A 78 24.76 -2.40 6.64
C THR A 78 23.77 -3.53 6.81
N ARG A 79 24.30 -4.75 6.95
CA ARG A 79 23.52 -5.91 7.36
C ARG A 79 23.67 -6.09 8.86
N LEU A 80 22.55 -6.12 9.57
CA LEU A 80 22.49 -6.49 10.97
C LEU A 80 21.72 -7.79 11.15
N GLU A 81 22.04 -8.51 12.22
CA GLU A 81 21.27 -9.68 12.63
C GLU A 81 19.93 -9.20 13.20
N VAL A 82 18.84 -9.79 12.70
CA VAL A 82 17.49 -9.44 13.16
C VAL A 82 17.21 -10.19 14.45
N PRO A 83 16.93 -9.50 15.57
CA PRO A 83 16.55 -10.15 16.82
C PRO A 83 15.31 -11.04 16.61
N SER A 84 15.31 -12.24 17.21
CA SER A 84 14.24 -13.24 17.03
C SER A 84 12.85 -12.78 17.49
N ALA A 85 12.77 -11.76 18.34
CA ALA A 85 11.53 -11.15 18.81
C ALA A 85 10.92 -10.13 17.82
N LEU A 86 11.58 -9.86 16.69
CA LEU A 86 11.18 -8.88 15.70
C LEU A 86 10.86 -9.55 14.37
N GLN A 87 9.80 -9.09 13.72
CA GLN A 87 9.53 -9.35 12.31
C GLN A 87 9.82 -8.07 11.53
N ILE A 88 10.56 -8.20 10.42
CA ILE A 88 10.99 -7.04 9.63
C ILE A 88 10.52 -7.21 8.20
N SER A 89 9.98 -6.13 7.65
CA SER A 89 9.78 -5.97 6.22
C SER A 89 10.38 -4.65 5.75
N ALA A 90 10.83 -4.63 4.51
CA ALA A 90 11.30 -3.43 3.84
C ALA A 90 10.57 -3.29 2.52
N THR A 91 10.02 -2.11 2.27
CA THR A 91 9.34 -1.74 1.03
C THR A 91 9.81 -0.37 0.59
N ALA A 92 9.32 0.09 -0.56
CA ALA A 92 9.51 1.47 -0.98
C ALA A 92 8.22 2.00 -1.59
N GLN A 93 7.92 3.26 -1.31
CA GLN A 93 6.70 3.92 -1.71
C GLN A 93 6.89 5.44 -1.63
N GLY A 94 6.36 6.20 -2.59
CA GLY A 94 6.40 7.66 -2.57
C GLY A 94 7.81 8.25 -2.67
N GLY A 95 8.78 7.51 -3.20
CA GLY A 95 10.18 7.92 -3.23
C GLY A 95 10.92 7.70 -1.90
N GLN A 96 10.28 7.04 -0.94
CA GLN A 96 10.86 6.73 0.37
C GLN A 96 11.10 5.22 0.49
N PHE A 97 12.21 4.87 1.15
CA PHE A 97 12.46 3.53 1.65
C PHE A 97 11.80 3.38 3.02
N ILE A 98 11.03 2.30 3.19
CA ILE A 98 10.19 2.09 4.37
C ILE A 98 10.59 0.78 5.03
N VAL A 99 11.05 0.88 6.27
CA VAL A 99 11.35 -0.27 7.11
C VAL A 99 10.26 -0.41 8.16
N THR A 100 9.61 -1.56 8.20
CA THR A 100 8.58 -1.88 9.19
C THR A 100 9.06 -2.99 10.11
N VAL A 101 9.02 -2.72 11.41
CA VAL A 101 9.26 -3.69 12.47
C VAL A 101 7.94 -3.98 13.16
N THR A 102 7.56 -5.25 13.18
CA THR A 102 6.42 -5.76 13.95
C THR A 102 6.95 -6.52 15.16
N THR A 103 6.39 -6.21 16.34
CA THR A 103 6.75 -6.91 17.57
C THR A 103 5.58 -6.99 18.54
N ALA A 104 5.64 -7.88 19.53
CA ALA A 104 4.61 -7.92 20.58
C ALA A 104 4.69 -6.65 21.44
N ALA A 105 3.54 -6.18 21.94
CA ALA A 105 3.42 -4.95 22.74
C ALA A 105 3.97 -5.06 24.18
N SER A 106 5.13 -5.69 24.36
CA SER A 106 5.83 -5.77 25.65
C SER A 106 6.98 -4.77 25.71
N ARG A 107 7.21 -4.19 26.89
CA ARG A 107 8.28 -3.19 27.10
C ARG A 107 9.67 -3.67 26.67
N ALA A 108 9.98 -4.95 26.90
CA ALA A 108 11.26 -5.53 26.50
C ALA A 108 11.42 -5.56 24.97
N ASN A 109 10.38 -6.02 24.27
CA ASN A 109 10.38 -6.11 22.82
C ASN A 109 10.39 -4.74 22.14
N ILE A 110 9.65 -3.76 22.68
CA ILE A 110 9.65 -2.39 22.20
C ILE A 110 11.05 -1.79 22.30
N LYS A 111 11.73 -1.94 23.45
CA LYS A 111 13.13 -1.49 23.60
C LYS A 111 14.07 -2.17 22.61
N THR A 112 13.92 -3.48 22.39
CA THR A 112 14.70 -4.22 21.40
C THR A 112 14.48 -3.66 19.99
N ALA A 113 13.22 -3.38 19.61
CA ALA A 113 12.89 -2.79 18.32
C ALA A 113 13.50 -1.39 18.14
N ILE A 114 13.40 -0.53 19.17
CA ILE A 114 13.98 0.81 19.16
C ILE A 114 15.51 0.75 18.98
N SER A 115 16.20 -0.02 19.81
CA SER A 115 17.66 -0.16 19.73
C SER A 115 18.09 -0.70 18.36
N PHE A 116 17.40 -1.72 17.86
CA PHE A 116 17.67 -2.30 16.55
C PHE A 116 17.50 -1.26 15.42
N LEU A 117 16.39 -0.51 15.42
CA LEU A 117 16.13 0.52 14.42
C LEU A 117 17.19 1.63 14.44
N ARG A 118 17.59 2.08 15.63
CA ARG A 118 18.61 3.13 15.81
C ARG A 118 20.01 2.70 15.37
N GLU A 119 20.37 1.44 15.62
CA GLU A 119 21.63 0.88 15.15
C GLU A 119 21.65 0.66 13.64
N TRP A 120 20.51 0.25 13.06
CA TRP A 120 20.44 -0.14 11.66
C TRP A 120 20.26 1.02 10.69
N LEU A 121 19.35 1.95 11.01
CA LEU A 121 18.88 2.93 10.06
C LEU A 121 19.72 4.21 10.08
N PRO A 122 19.79 4.96 8.98
CA PRO A 122 20.43 6.26 8.93
C PRO A 122 19.61 7.38 9.59
N GLU A 123 20.27 8.43 10.04
CA GLU A 123 19.66 9.55 10.79
C GLU A 123 18.82 10.52 9.94
N ALA A 124 19.21 10.75 8.68
CA ALA A 124 18.70 11.86 7.89
C ALA A 124 17.29 11.66 7.33
N GLY A 125 16.46 12.71 7.41
CA GLY A 125 15.21 12.85 6.67
C GLY A 125 14.16 11.78 6.97
N LYS A 126 14.08 11.32 8.22
CA LYS A 126 13.18 10.25 8.64
C LYS A 126 11.81 10.77 9.12
N GLN A 127 10.79 9.97 8.86
CA GLN A 127 9.48 10.06 9.50
C GLN A 127 9.12 8.69 10.06
N ILE A 128 8.40 8.67 11.18
CA ILE A 128 8.12 7.47 11.94
C ILE A 128 6.62 7.33 12.08
N VAL A 129 6.10 6.16 11.75
CA VAL A 129 4.69 5.80 11.94
C VAL A 129 4.62 4.64 12.89
N VAL A 130 3.84 4.78 13.96
CA VAL A 130 3.61 3.71 14.93
C VAL A 130 2.12 3.40 15.04
N SER A 131 1.76 2.12 14.99
CA SER A 131 0.40 1.67 15.30
C SER A 131 0.39 0.46 16.23
N GLY A 132 -0.65 0.39 17.07
CA GLY A 132 -0.83 -0.69 18.04
C GLY A 132 -1.48 -0.20 19.32
N ASN A 133 -1.41 -0.98 20.40
CA ASN A 133 -1.93 -0.55 21.70
C ASN A 133 -0.96 0.45 22.35
N LEU A 134 -1.23 1.74 22.20
CA LEU A 134 -0.37 2.85 22.65
C LEU A 134 -0.85 3.40 24.00
N ASP A 135 -0.44 2.78 25.09
CA ASP A 135 -0.61 3.34 26.43
C ASP A 135 0.47 4.42 26.74
N GLY A 136 0.35 5.12 27.87
CA GLY A 136 1.31 6.17 28.24
C GLY A 136 2.75 5.66 28.34
N ASN A 137 2.95 4.48 28.93
CA ASN A 137 4.28 3.86 29.06
C ASN A 137 4.89 3.49 27.70
N THR A 138 4.08 3.01 26.76
CA THR A 138 4.51 2.67 25.40
C THR A 138 4.86 3.94 24.63
N THR A 139 4.03 4.97 24.75
CA THR A 139 4.24 6.26 24.10
C THR A 139 5.56 6.91 24.54
N GLU A 140 5.82 6.97 25.85
CA GLU A 140 7.09 7.49 26.40
C GLU A 140 8.32 6.74 25.87
N LEU A 141 8.22 5.42 25.67
CA LEU A 141 9.33 4.65 25.08
C LEU A 141 9.51 5.00 23.60
N LEU A 142 8.42 5.18 22.86
CA LEU A 142 8.44 5.45 21.42
C LEU A 142 8.92 6.86 21.10
N GLU A 143 8.77 7.83 22.00
CA GLU A 143 9.36 9.16 21.83
C GLU A 143 10.89 9.09 21.64
N SER A 144 11.56 8.11 22.24
CA SER A 144 13.00 7.89 22.04
C SER A 144 13.39 7.37 20.64
N LEU A 145 12.41 7.02 19.80
CA LEU A 145 12.65 6.74 18.38
C LEU A 145 13.03 8.00 17.61
N SER A 146 12.69 9.19 18.09
CA SER A 146 13.12 10.44 17.45
C SER A 146 14.61 10.73 17.70
N ASP A 147 15.23 10.03 18.67
CA ASP A 147 16.62 10.26 19.06
C ASP A 147 17.61 9.41 18.25
N GLY A 148 18.66 10.07 17.73
CA GLY A 148 19.97 9.55 17.36
C GLY A 148 20.03 8.13 16.80
N TYR A 149 20.03 8.03 15.47
CA TYR A 149 20.36 6.86 14.68
C TYR A 149 21.83 6.92 14.24
N ILE A 150 22.47 5.76 14.21
CA ILE A 150 23.91 5.65 13.94
C ILE A 150 24.24 4.77 12.73
N GLY A 151 23.21 4.20 12.09
CA GLY A 151 23.36 3.39 10.89
C GLY A 151 23.86 4.21 9.70
N THR A 152 24.49 3.52 8.75
CA THR A 152 24.90 4.13 7.48
C THR A 152 23.86 3.82 6.40
N GLY A 153 23.57 4.81 5.55
CA GLY A 153 22.67 4.64 4.43
C GLY A 153 23.23 5.18 3.12
N ALA A 154 22.63 4.72 2.03
CA ALA A 154 22.78 5.29 0.69
C ALA A 154 21.46 5.94 0.28
N GLU A 155 21.51 6.93 -0.61
CA GLU A 155 20.30 7.52 -1.17
C GLU A 155 19.44 6.44 -1.85
N TYR A 156 18.14 6.42 -1.52
CA TYR A 156 17.21 5.52 -2.15
C TYR A 156 16.91 6.01 -3.57
N GLN A 157 17.27 5.20 -4.56
CA GLN A 157 16.97 5.47 -5.95
C GLN A 157 15.95 4.45 -6.45
N PRO A 158 14.68 4.84 -6.67
CA PRO A 158 13.69 3.95 -7.24
C PRO A 158 14.13 3.54 -8.65
N GLY A 159 13.95 2.26 -8.98
CA GLY A 159 14.15 1.80 -10.36
C GLY A 159 13.18 2.53 -11.30
N GLN A 160 13.57 2.69 -12.57
CA GLN A 160 12.67 3.23 -13.58
C GLN A 160 11.53 2.23 -13.85
N ALA A 161 10.34 2.77 -14.10
CA ALA A 161 9.22 1.96 -14.56
C ALA A 161 9.58 1.32 -15.91
N SER A 162 9.26 0.04 -16.08
CA SER A 162 9.61 -0.73 -17.27
C SER A 162 8.39 -1.46 -17.79
N GLY A 163 8.09 -1.27 -19.08
CA GLY A 163 6.98 -1.91 -19.79
C GLY A 163 7.05 -1.56 -21.27
N LEU A 164 6.22 -2.21 -22.09
CA LEU A 164 6.05 -1.83 -23.50
C LEU A 164 5.11 -0.62 -23.65
N GLY A 165 4.21 -0.44 -22.68
CA GLY A 165 3.49 0.80 -22.45
C GLY A 165 3.70 1.23 -20.99
N VAL A 166 3.96 2.51 -20.78
CA VAL A 166 4.09 3.10 -19.44
C VAL A 166 3.25 4.37 -19.42
N LEU A 167 2.45 4.53 -18.37
CA LEU A 167 1.71 5.76 -18.15
C LEU A 167 2.07 6.30 -16.76
N GLN A 168 2.30 7.60 -16.69
CA GLN A 168 2.47 8.28 -15.42
C GLN A 168 1.09 8.58 -14.83
N SER A 169 0.88 8.12 -13.60
CA SER A 169 -0.31 8.43 -12.82
C SER A 169 -0.26 9.87 -12.33
N PRO A 170 -1.42 10.54 -12.23
CA PRO A 170 -1.54 11.73 -11.41
C PRO A 170 -1.06 11.48 -9.97
N PRO A 171 -0.52 12.51 -9.28
CA PRO A 171 -0.06 12.38 -7.91
C PRO A 171 -1.12 11.82 -6.96
N LEU A 172 -0.73 10.94 -6.04
CA LEU A 172 -1.65 10.46 -5.00
C LEU A 172 -2.14 11.65 -4.16
N GLY A 173 -3.44 11.74 -3.93
CA GLY A 173 -4.05 12.90 -3.27
C GLY A 173 -4.76 13.87 -4.21
N SER A 174 -4.41 13.88 -5.49
CA SER A 174 -5.01 14.79 -6.46
C SER A 174 -6.44 14.40 -6.83
N SER A 175 -7.20 15.35 -7.38
CA SER A 175 -8.57 15.12 -7.89
C SER A 175 -8.62 14.14 -9.05
N GLU A 176 -7.53 14.04 -9.81
CA GLU A 176 -7.41 13.24 -11.02
C GLU A 176 -7.06 11.78 -10.74
N GLN A 177 -6.50 11.47 -9.56
CA GLN A 177 -5.96 10.15 -9.27
C GLN A 177 -7.02 9.04 -9.27
N LEU A 178 -8.18 9.26 -8.65
CA LEU A 178 -9.25 8.28 -8.64
C LEU A 178 -9.91 8.11 -10.02
N PRO A 179 -10.27 9.19 -10.75
CA PRO A 179 -10.70 9.07 -12.15
C PRO A 179 -9.69 8.32 -13.02
N PHE A 180 -8.38 8.57 -12.83
CA PHE A 180 -7.34 7.88 -13.59
C PHE A 180 -7.32 6.38 -13.28
N LEU A 181 -7.45 6.00 -12.01
CA LEU A 181 -7.56 4.60 -11.60
C LEU A 181 -8.79 3.93 -12.22
N MET A 182 -9.96 4.60 -12.22
CA MET A 182 -11.16 4.08 -12.88
C MET A 182 -10.94 3.89 -14.39
N TRP A 183 -10.32 4.86 -15.05
CA TRP A 183 -9.99 4.77 -16.46
C TRP A 183 -9.03 3.60 -16.76
N VAL A 184 -7.99 3.40 -15.93
CA VAL A 184 -7.04 2.30 -16.08
C VAL A 184 -7.74 0.93 -15.93
N GLU A 185 -8.72 0.80 -15.03
CA GLU A 185 -9.51 -0.44 -14.93
C GLU A 185 -10.40 -0.67 -16.17
N VAL A 186 -10.99 0.39 -16.74
CA VAL A 186 -11.70 0.30 -18.04
C VAL A 186 -10.74 -0.16 -19.14
N LEU A 187 -9.56 0.46 -19.23
CA LEU A 187 -8.53 0.10 -20.20
C LEU A 187 -8.11 -1.37 -20.05
N LYS A 188 -7.90 -1.84 -18.82
CA LYS A 188 -7.59 -3.23 -18.52
C LYS A 188 -8.68 -4.18 -19.01
N GLN A 189 -9.96 -3.83 -18.85
CA GLN A 189 -11.07 -4.65 -19.38
C GLN A 189 -11.07 -4.69 -20.91
N ARG A 190 -10.81 -3.55 -21.58
CA ARG A 190 -10.67 -3.49 -23.05
C ARG A 190 -9.51 -4.36 -23.56
N LEU A 191 -8.43 -4.42 -22.80
CA LEU A 191 -7.24 -5.21 -23.11
C LEU A 191 -7.33 -6.68 -22.69
N ALA A 192 -8.40 -7.11 -22.01
CA ALA A 192 -8.50 -8.47 -21.47
C ALA A 192 -8.44 -9.58 -22.53
N GLY A 193 -8.75 -9.27 -23.79
CA GLY A 193 -8.63 -10.20 -24.92
C GLY A 193 -7.20 -10.45 -25.44
N TYR A 194 -6.19 -9.73 -24.91
CA TYR A 194 -4.83 -9.68 -25.46
C TYR A 194 -3.74 -10.20 -24.51
N ASP A 195 -4.09 -10.93 -23.44
CA ASP A 195 -3.15 -11.45 -22.42
C ASP A 195 -2.20 -10.37 -21.84
N VAL A 196 -2.69 -9.14 -21.69
CA VAL A 196 -1.90 -8.01 -21.16
C VAL A 196 -1.78 -8.10 -19.64
N THR A 197 -0.55 -8.06 -19.14
CA THR A 197 -0.25 -7.90 -17.71
C THR A 197 -0.09 -6.43 -17.39
N LEU A 198 -0.76 -5.98 -16.33
CA LEU A 198 -0.70 -4.62 -15.79
C LEU A 198 0.01 -4.64 -14.44
N GLN A 199 0.96 -3.73 -14.24
CA GLN A 199 1.69 -3.58 -12.99
C GLN A 199 1.77 -2.11 -12.57
N TRP A 200 1.36 -1.83 -11.34
CA TRP A 200 1.58 -0.53 -10.71
C TRP A 200 2.97 -0.46 -10.07
N ASP A 201 3.64 0.67 -10.23
CA ASP A 201 4.87 1.02 -9.55
C ASP A 201 4.68 2.31 -8.76
N HIS A 202 4.69 2.19 -7.44
CA HIS A 202 4.54 3.30 -6.50
C HIS A 202 5.84 3.65 -5.78
N ARG A 203 6.97 3.02 -6.17
CA ARG A 203 8.24 3.14 -5.43
C ARG A 203 8.83 4.55 -5.50
N GLY A 204 8.65 5.23 -6.63
CA GLY A 204 9.07 6.62 -6.83
C GLY A 204 8.07 7.64 -6.29
N SER A 205 8.46 8.93 -6.33
CA SER A 205 7.56 10.05 -6.02
C SER A 205 6.42 10.13 -7.02
N ALA A 206 6.71 9.87 -8.30
CA ALA A 206 5.71 9.60 -9.32
C ALA A 206 5.32 8.11 -9.29
N SER A 207 4.02 7.86 -9.43
CA SER A 207 3.50 6.51 -9.63
C SER A 207 3.32 6.24 -11.13
N TYR A 208 3.57 5.00 -11.52
CA TYR A 208 3.44 4.56 -12.92
C TYR A 208 2.58 3.31 -13.00
N VAL A 209 1.91 3.15 -14.14
CA VAL A 209 1.30 1.88 -14.53
C VAL A 209 1.98 1.40 -15.80
N SER A 210 2.50 0.18 -15.75
CA SER A 210 3.22 -0.47 -16.85
C SER A 210 2.40 -1.62 -17.42
N PHE A 211 2.47 -1.77 -18.74
CA PHE A 211 1.76 -2.78 -19.51
C PHE A 211 2.77 -3.68 -20.21
N SER A 212 2.48 -4.98 -20.27
CA SER A 212 3.28 -5.95 -21.03
C SER A 212 3.06 -5.87 -22.55
N SER A 213 2.27 -4.91 -23.02
CA SER A 213 1.98 -4.64 -24.44
C SER A 213 2.08 -3.14 -24.71
N THR A 214 2.38 -2.79 -25.97
CA THR A 214 2.28 -1.42 -26.46
C THR A 214 0.83 -0.98 -26.42
N LEU A 215 0.59 0.27 -26.00
CA LEU A 215 -0.74 0.88 -26.04
C LEU A 215 -0.97 1.56 -27.39
N HIS A 216 -2.14 1.30 -27.96
CA HIS A 216 -2.57 1.88 -29.24
C HIS A 216 -3.56 3.02 -28.99
N THR A 217 -3.59 4.02 -29.88
CA THR A 217 -4.48 5.19 -29.72
C THR A 217 -5.96 4.81 -29.73
N GLU A 218 -6.31 3.68 -30.37
CA GLU A 218 -7.65 3.11 -30.39
C GLU A 218 -8.12 2.61 -29.02
N ASP A 219 -7.19 2.23 -28.12
CA ASP A 219 -7.50 1.82 -26.76
C ASP A 219 -8.03 3.00 -25.91
N PHE A 220 -7.75 4.24 -26.35
CA PHE A 220 -8.12 5.49 -25.71
C PHE A 220 -9.41 6.09 -26.27
N ARG A 221 -10.31 5.28 -26.85
CA ARG A 221 -11.67 5.78 -27.15
C ARG A 221 -12.38 6.28 -25.87
N PRO A 222 -13.29 7.27 -25.96
CA PRO A 222 -14.05 7.74 -24.81
C PRO A 222 -14.67 6.60 -24.00
N VAL A 223 -14.68 6.76 -22.67
CA VAL A 223 -15.35 5.87 -21.73
C VAL A 223 -16.84 6.18 -21.74
N GLU A 224 -17.64 5.13 -21.73
CA GLU A 224 -19.10 5.19 -21.61
C GLU A 224 -19.55 4.71 -20.21
N ASN A 225 -20.77 5.06 -19.81
CA ASN A 225 -21.28 4.71 -18.47
C ASN A 225 -21.41 3.20 -18.27
N ASP A 226 -21.72 2.43 -19.32
CA ASP A 226 -21.84 0.98 -19.25
C ASP A 226 -20.48 0.28 -18.95
N GLU A 227 -19.37 0.90 -19.35
CA GLU A 227 -18.01 0.47 -18.98
C GLU A 227 -17.62 0.93 -17.56
N LEU A 228 -17.97 2.17 -17.18
CA LEU A 228 -17.55 2.77 -15.91
C LEU A 228 -18.37 2.30 -14.71
N ASP A 229 -19.69 2.25 -14.84
CA ASP A 229 -20.61 2.00 -13.72
C ASP A 229 -20.32 0.67 -12.99
N PRO A 230 -20.10 -0.47 -13.68
CA PRO A 230 -19.80 -1.72 -12.99
C PRO A 230 -18.52 -1.67 -12.15
N ILE A 231 -17.49 -0.97 -12.65
CA ILE A 231 -16.22 -0.77 -11.95
C ILE A 231 -16.47 0.11 -10.72
N LEU A 232 -17.11 1.26 -10.90
CA LEU A 232 -17.37 2.19 -9.81
C LEU A 232 -18.21 1.54 -8.70
N GLN A 233 -19.24 0.76 -9.05
CA GLN A 233 -20.06 0.02 -8.09
C GLN A 233 -19.25 -1.02 -7.30
N ALA A 234 -18.32 -1.75 -7.93
CA ALA A 234 -17.46 -2.71 -7.23
C ALA A 234 -16.55 -2.02 -6.19
N TYR A 235 -15.99 -0.85 -6.54
CA TYR A 235 -15.20 -0.05 -5.61
C TYR A 235 -16.05 0.54 -4.48
N LEU A 236 -17.26 1.02 -4.78
CA LEU A 236 -18.20 1.53 -3.78
C LEU A 236 -18.63 0.45 -2.78
N GLN A 237 -18.90 -0.78 -3.25
CA GLN A 237 -19.20 -1.92 -2.38
C GLN A 237 -18.03 -2.25 -1.44
N THR A 238 -16.80 -2.18 -1.95
CA THR A 238 -15.61 -2.39 -1.11
C THR A 238 -15.43 -1.27 -0.09
N ALA A 239 -15.70 -0.01 -0.48
CA ALA A 239 -15.61 1.14 0.41
C ALA A 239 -16.66 1.13 1.55
N GLN A 240 -17.78 0.42 1.38
CA GLN A 240 -18.78 0.22 2.44
C GLN A 240 -18.26 -0.64 3.59
N GLN A 241 -17.27 -1.51 3.35
CA GLN A 241 -16.61 -2.23 4.43
C GLN A 241 -15.81 -1.19 5.23
N ARG A 242 -16.27 -0.84 6.44
CA ARG A 242 -15.58 0.12 7.32
C ARG A 242 -14.57 -0.53 8.26
N GLN A 243 -14.70 -1.83 8.49
CA GLN A 243 -13.82 -2.59 9.38
C GLN A 243 -12.48 -2.88 8.71
N ARG A 244 -11.38 -2.62 9.43
CA ARG A 244 -10.01 -2.84 8.94
C ARG A 244 -9.17 -3.54 10.00
N SER A 245 -8.23 -4.36 9.55
CA SER A 245 -7.22 -4.97 10.43
C SER A 245 -6.14 -3.95 10.80
N ALA A 246 -5.41 -4.21 11.89
CA ALA A 246 -4.29 -3.37 12.32
C ALA A 246 -3.25 -3.17 11.20
N ALA A 247 -2.90 -4.24 10.48
CA ALA A 247 -1.96 -4.17 9.37
C ALA A 247 -2.47 -3.32 8.20
N GLN A 248 -3.78 -3.30 7.93
CA GLN A 248 -4.35 -2.42 6.91
C GLN A 248 -4.30 -0.95 7.35
N LEU A 249 -4.69 -0.66 8.59
CA LEU A 249 -4.67 0.69 9.15
C LEU A 249 -3.26 1.26 9.23
N HIS A 250 -2.29 0.44 9.61
CA HIS A 250 -0.87 0.82 9.60
C HIS A 250 -0.40 1.19 8.19
N ARG A 251 -0.76 0.40 7.17
CA ARG A 251 -0.42 0.74 5.77
C ARG A 251 -1.08 2.04 5.31
N TYR A 252 -2.30 2.34 5.74
CA TYR A 252 -2.94 3.63 5.46
C TYR A 252 -2.19 4.79 6.12
N ALA A 253 -1.77 4.64 7.39
CA ALA A 253 -0.99 5.66 8.09
C ALA A 253 0.38 5.88 7.44
N VAL A 254 1.08 4.80 7.08
CA VAL A 254 2.35 4.88 6.34
C VAL A 254 2.16 5.57 4.99
N THR A 255 1.10 5.23 4.25
CA THR A 255 0.81 5.88 2.96
C THR A 255 0.44 7.35 3.14
N ALA A 256 -0.32 7.70 4.19
CA ALA A 256 -0.65 9.09 4.52
C ALA A 256 0.63 9.91 4.73
N VAL A 257 1.57 9.39 5.51
CA VAL A 257 2.85 10.08 5.77
C VAL A 257 3.71 10.14 4.51
N ALA A 258 3.85 9.03 3.77
CA ALA A 258 4.70 8.95 2.58
C ALA A 258 4.31 9.92 1.46
N TYR A 259 3.02 10.24 1.35
CA TYR A 259 2.48 11.15 0.33
C TYR A 259 1.97 12.47 0.90
N GLU A 260 2.25 12.76 2.18
CA GLU A 260 1.82 13.99 2.86
C GLU A 260 0.30 14.22 2.79
N LEU A 261 -0.49 13.15 2.96
CA LEU A 261 -1.95 13.18 2.92
C LEU A 261 -2.53 13.17 4.33
N PRO A 262 -3.68 13.84 4.56
CA PRO A 262 -4.42 13.66 5.80
C PRO A 262 -4.94 12.22 5.90
N PHE A 263 -4.96 11.63 7.10
CA PHE A 263 -5.49 10.27 7.29
C PHE A 263 -6.96 10.15 6.84
N SER A 264 -7.73 11.24 6.91
CA SER A 264 -9.11 11.31 6.42
C SER A 264 -9.23 10.95 4.94
N PHE A 265 -8.16 11.08 4.14
CA PHE A 265 -8.12 10.60 2.75
C PHE A 265 -8.53 9.12 2.60
N PHE A 266 -8.21 8.29 3.60
CA PHE A 266 -8.58 6.89 3.68
C PHE A 266 -9.92 6.63 4.39
N VAL A 267 -10.38 7.56 5.21
CA VAL A 267 -11.69 7.48 5.88
C VAL A 267 -12.81 7.85 4.90
N ASP A 268 -12.59 8.88 4.07
CA ASP A 268 -13.58 9.47 3.18
C ASP A 268 -13.64 8.78 1.79
N GLN A 269 -13.13 7.55 1.69
CA GLN A 269 -13.03 6.79 0.43
C GLN A 269 -14.37 6.73 -0.33
N GLN A 270 -15.47 6.45 0.37
CA GLN A 270 -16.79 6.35 -0.25
C GLN A 270 -17.23 7.68 -0.86
N GLN A 271 -17.12 8.78 -0.12
CA GLN A 271 -17.48 10.10 -0.63
C GLN A 271 -16.64 10.49 -1.85
N ARG A 272 -15.33 10.20 -1.79
CA ARG A 272 -14.40 10.48 -2.89
C ARG A 272 -14.71 9.65 -4.14
N LEU A 273 -15.09 8.38 -3.98
CA LEU A 273 -15.54 7.53 -5.09
C LEU A 273 -16.87 8.03 -5.67
N GLN A 274 -17.82 8.43 -4.83
CA GLN A 274 -19.12 8.97 -5.28
C GLN A 274 -18.99 10.30 -6.03
N ALA A 275 -17.90 11.04 -5.83
CA ALA A 275 -17.63 12.30 -6.52
C ALA A 275 -17.05 12.11 -7.94
N ILE A 276 -16.69 10.88 -8.33
CA ILE A 276 -16.13 10.61 -9.66
C ILE A 276 -17.24 10.76 -10.72
N SER A 277 -16.97 11.58 -11.74
CA SER A 277 -17.84 11.75 -12.90
C SER A 277 -17.23 11.13 -14.16
N LEU A 278 -18.09 10.78 -15.12
CA LEU A 278 -17.67 10.29 -16.43
C LEU A 278 -16.76 11.31 -17.15
N ASP A 279 -17.07 12.60 -17.05
CA ASP A 279 -16.27 13.67 -17.65
C ASP A 279 -14.85 13.71 -17.07
N ALA A 280 -14.70 13.55 -15.75
CA ALA A 280 -13.38 13.50 -15.11
C ALA A 280 -12.57 12.28 -15.57
N VAL A 281 -13.22 11.11 -15.69
CA VAL A 281 -12.59 9.88 -16.21
C VAL A 281 -12.17 10.06 -17.67
N ASN A 282 -12.98 10.73 -18.49
CA ASN A 282 -12.64 11.01 -19.88
C ASN A 282 -11.55 12.08 -20.04
N GLN A 283 -11.46 13.04 -19.12
CA GLN A 283 -10.39 14.04 -19.12
C GLN A 283 -9.03 13.39 -18.84
N VAL A 284 -8.91 12.59 -17.79
CA VAL A 284 -7.64 11.92 -17.47
C VAL A 284 -7.21 10.90 -18.52
N ARG A 285 -8.16 10.32 -19.25
CA ARG A 285 -7.87 9.50 -20.45
C ARG A 285 -7.22 10.34 -21.54
N GLU A 286 -7.74 11.53 -21.85
CA GLU A 286 -7.12 12.42 -22.85
C GLU A 286 -5.72 12.81 -22.43
N ASP A 287 -5.51 13.15 -21.15
CA ASP A 287 -4.20 13.48 -20.62
C ASP A 287 -3.21 12.30 -20.79
N ALA A 288 -3.67 11.06 -20.56
CA ALA A 288 -2.88 9.86 -20.79
C ALA A 288 -2.61 9.58 -22.29
N LEU A 289 -3.57 9.89 -23.17
CA LEU A 289 -3.38 9.80 -24.62
C LEU A 289 -2.29 10.78 -25.08
N GLU A 290 -2.25 11.98 -24.53
CA GLU A 290 -1.19 12.94 -24.82
C GLU A 290 0.19 12.44 -24.39
N GLN A 291 0.30 11.73 -23.26
CA GLN A 291 1.57 11.14 -22.80
C GLN A 291 2.14 10.19 -23.86
N ILE A 292 1.35 9.22 -24.33
CA ILE A 292 1.82 8.23 -25.32
C ILE A 292 2.09 8.84 -26.70
N GLN A 293 1.47 9.96 -27.03
CA GLN A 293 1.73 10.68 -28.29
C GLN A 293 3.02 11.50 -28.23
N LYS A 294 3.36 12.06 -27.06
CA LYS A 294 4.61 12.79 -26.83
C LYS A 294 5.82 11.87 -26.86
N GLU A 295 5.71 10.65 -26.33
CA GLU A 295 6.79 9.65 -26.34
C GLU A 295 7.16 9.11 -27.74
N LYS A 296 6.26 9.27 -28.73
CA LYS A 296 6.50 8.83 -30.12
C LYS A 296 7.17 9.89 -31.01
N ARG A 297 7.39 11.11 -30.51
CA ARG A 297 8.05 12.21 -31.23
C ARG A 297 9.53 12.32 -30.85
#